data_AF-A0A3R7IDI2-F1
#
_entry.id   AF-A0A3R7IDI2-F1
#
_cell.length_a   1.000
_cell.length_b   1.000
_cell.length_c   1.000
_cell.angle_alpha   90.00
_cell.angle_beta   90.00
_cell.angle_gamma   90.00
#
_symmetry.space_group_name_H-M   'P 1'
#
loop_
_entity.id
_entity.type
_entity.pdbx_description
1 polymer ?
#
loop_
_entity_poly.entity_id
_entity_poly.type
_entity_poly.pdbx_seq_one_letter_code
_entity_poly.pdbx_strand_id
1 'polypeptide(L)'
;MLVRSVNYELMESGGVQLHGEEYDTINYIGRLATDLTVLGMNALEDTDFRDASGKSGDGFEDLRTFFWKEALWCLGSARSNAGDTNTMTLQKLSGERVVESYLIESPFGSTREKNWMPFVSDGKLHAVHTMNPLTIVEISEHGATVLLRKPSKAPKGLLGSSQLVEWRDGWLCVVHERSRGKKHLYKHRFVYFDRDWNAVLSEPFYWKEYGVEFCCGLAIHDGIVAVGFGVNDSEAIIAQFNETDIERLL
;
A
#
# COMPACT_ATOMS: atom_id res chain seq x y z
N MET A 1 -3.46 -1.45 -12.62
CA MET A 1 -3.58 -0.37 -11.62
C MET A 1 -4.76 -0.68 -10.71
N LEU A 2 -4.66 -0.39 -9.41
CA LEU A 2 -5.82 -0.38 -8.51
C LEU A 2 -6.16 1.06 -8.12
N VAL A 3 -7.46 1.36 -8.05
CA VAL A 3 -7.99 2.66 -7.57
C VAL A 3 -9.01 2.37 -6.48
N ARG A 4 -8.89 3.05 -5.35
CA ARG A 4 -9.87 2.99 -4.26
C ARG A 4 -10.83 4.16 -4.39
N SER A 5 -12.12 3.89 -4.29
CA SER A 5 -13.14 4.91 -4.01
C SER A 5 -13.77 4.67 -2.65
N VAL A 6 -14.18 5.76 -2.02
CA VAL A 6 -14.82 5.75 -0.70
C VAL A 6 -16.14 6.52 -0.77
N ASN A 7 -17.05 6.26 0.17
CA ASN A 7 -18.33 6.96 0.28
C ASN A 7 -18.30 8.11 1.31
N TYR A 8 -17.16 8.75 1.52
CA TYR A 8 -17.01 9.91 2.40
C TYR A 8 -16.15 11.00 1.79
N GLU A 9 -16.30 12.23 2.26
CA GLU A 9 -15.38 13.34 1.98
C GLU A 9 -14.39 13.51 3.14
N LEU A 10 -13.10 13.61 2.84
CA LEU A 10 -12.07 13.89 3.84
C LEU A 10 -11.98 15.39 4.11
N MET A 11 -12.28 15.79 5.34
CA MET A 11 -12.26 17.18 5.77
C MET A 11 -10.82 17.63 6.11
N GLU A 12 -10.53 18.94 6.02
CA GLU A 12 -9.20 19.47 6.36
C GLU A 12 -8.75 19.13 7.79
N SER A 13 -9.70 19.03 8.72
CA SER A 13 -9.47 18.63 10.11
C SER A 13 -9.00 17.18 10.27
N GLY A 14 -9.04 16.39 9.20
CA GLY A 14 -8.78 14.96 9.20
C GLY A 14 -9.96 14.09 9.62
N GLY A 15 -11.11 14.71 9.92
CA GLY A 15 -12.39 14.01 10.04
C GLY A 15 -12.97 13.67 8.67
N VAL A 16 -14.04 12.91 8.66
CA VAL A 16 -14.74 12.49 7.43
C VAL A 16 -16.20 12.88 7.48
N GLN A 17 -16.76 13.28 6.35
CA GLN A 17 -18.19 13.46 6.15
C GLN A 17 -18.72 12.26 5.37
N LEU A 18 -19.42 11.35 6.05
CA LEU A 18 -19.96 10.14 5.43
C LEU A 18 -21.17 10.46 4.54
N HIS A 19 -21.23 9.82 3.37
CA HIS A 19 -22.36 9.83 2.44
C HIS A 19 -22.99 8.44 2.38
N GLY A 20 -23.88 8.15 3.32
CA GLY A 20 -24.54 6.85 3.46
C GLY A 20 -24.80 6.52 4.92
N GLU A 21 -25.23 5.28 5.17
CA GLU A 21 -25.46 4.77 6.54
C GLU A 21 -24.19 4.19 7.16
N GLU A 22 -23.38 3.49 6.36
CA GLU A 22 -22.16 2.79 6.79
C GLU A 22 -20.98 3.14 5.88
N TYR A 23 -19.75 2.93 6.35
CA TYR A 23 -18.54 3.11 5.54
C TYR A 23 -18.48 2.04 4.46
N ASP A 24 -18.14 2.45 3.25
CA ASP A 24 -17.96 1.52 2.14
C ASP A 24 -16.76 1.91 1.29
N THR A 25 -15.94 0.90 0.98
CA THR A 25 -14.79 0.99 0.10
C THR A 25 -15.04 0.12 -1.13
N ILE A 26 -14.95 0.73 -2.32
CA ILE A 26 -14.98 0.00 -3.58
C ILE A 26 -13.61 0.14 -4.24
N ASN A 27 -13.01 -0.98 -4.59
CA ASN A 27 -11.77 -0.99 -5.36
C ASN A 27 -12.09 -1.19 -6.84
N TYR A 28 -11.29 -0.59 -7.71
CA TYR A 28 -11.35 -0.75 -9.14
C TYR A 28 -10.02 -1.28 -9.65
N ILE A 29 -10.06 -2.18 -10.62
CA ILE A 29 -8.88 -2.67 -11.32
C ILE A 29 -8.88 -2.18 -12.77
N GLY A 30 -7.79 -1.51 -13.13
CA GLY A 30 -7.59 -0.89 -14.43
C GLY A 30 -6.44 -1.50 -15.22
N ARG A 31 -6.64 -1.63 -16.53
CA ARG A 31 -5.60 -1.95 -17.51
C ARG A 31 -5.00 -0.67 -18.07
N LEU A 32 -3.69 -0.63 -18.13
CA LEU A 32 -2.94 0.49 -18.68
C LEU A 32 -2.26 0.05 -19.98
N ALA A 33 -2.13 0.96 -20.94
CA ALA A 33 -1.19 0.82 -22.03
C ALA A 33 0.25 1.07 -21.55
N THR A 34 1.23 0.83 -22.42
CA THR A 34 2.66 1.04 -22.10
C THR A 34 3.00 2.50 -21.79
N ASP A 35 2.23 3.46 -22.34
CA ASP A 35 2.33 4.89 -22.06
C ASP A 35 1.49 5.33 -20.84
N LEU A 36 0.98 4.36 -20.07
CA LEU A 36 0.10 4.53 -18.90
C LEU A 36 -1.29 5.09 -19.22
N THR A 37 -1.68 5.17 -20.49
CA THR A 37 -3.07 5.47 -20.86
C THR A 37 -4.02 4.42 -20.27
N VAL A 38 -5.09 4.86 -19.62
CA VAL A 38 -6.11 3.96 -19.07
C VAL A 38 -6.93 3.35 -20.20
N LEU A 39 -6.80 2.04 -20.41
CA LEU A 39 -7.52 1.29 -21.45
C LEU A 39 -8.91 0.83 -20.99
N GLY A 40 -9.11 0.73 -19.69
CA GLY A 40 -10.37 0.34 -19.08
C GLY A 40 -10.22 0.13 -17.59
N MET A 41 -11.33 0.26 -16.87
CA MET A 41 -11.41 0.16 -15.43
C MET A 41 -12.73 -0.51 -15.05
N ASN A 42 -12.67 -1.56 -14.23
CA ASN A 42 -13.85 -2.25 -13.72
C ASN A 42 -13.80 -2.28 -12.19
N ALA A 43 -14.96 -2.29 -11.54
CA ALA A 43 -15.03 -2.57 -10.11
C ALA A 43 -14.44 -3.96 -9.84
N LEU A 44 -13.65 -4.07 -8.79
CA LEU A 44 -13.10 -5.33 -8.31
C LEU A 44 -14.15 -6.00 -7.43
N GLU A 45 -14.68 -7.12 -7.90
CA GLU A 45 -15.71 -7.88 -7.18
C GLU A 45 -15.09 -8.61 -5.99
N ASP A 46 -15.53 -8.26 -4.78
CA ASP A 46 -15.00 -8.74 -3.51
C ASP A 46 -16.08 -9.09 -2.48
N THR A 47 -17.37 -9.06 -2.87
CA THR A 47 -18.51 -9.25 -1.95
C THR A 47 -18.44 -10.56 -1.15
N ASP A 48 -17.98 -11.64 -1.78
CA ASP A 48 -17.89 -12.97 -1.16
C ASP A 48 -16.96 -12.99 0.09
N PHE A 49 -16.09 -11.98 0.23
CA PHE A 49 -15.10 -11.91 1.30
C PHE A 49 -15.37 -10.80 2.33
N ARG A 50 -16.37 -9.94 2.13
CA ARG A 50 -16.65 -8.81 3.05
C ARG A 50 -17.20 -9.29 4.39
N ASP A 51 -18.16 -10.21 4.37
CA ASP A 51 -18.85 -10.66 5.58
C ASP A 51 -18.15 -11.83 6.30
N ALA A 52 -17.17 -12.47 5.66
CA ALA A 52 -16.60 -13.74 6.09
C ALA A 52 -15.91 -13.69 7.48
N SER A 53 -15.60 -12.51 8.00
CA SER A 53 -14.75 -12.34 9.20
C SER A 53 -15.24 -11.31 10.23
N GLY A 54 -16.26 -10.50 9.90
CA GLY A 54 -16.64 -9.31 10.68
C GLY A 54 -15.60 -8.19 10.71
N LYS A 55 -14.43 -8.37 10.07
CA LYS A 55 -13.30 -7.40 10.03
C LYS A 55 -13.20 -6.66 8.70
N SER A 56 -14.01 -7.01 7.71
CA SER A 56 -13.95 -6.56 6.32
C SER A 56 -15.29 -6.01 5.82
N GLY A 57 -16.24 -5.71 6.73
CA GLY A 57 -17.58 -5.23 6.36
C GLY A 57 -17.54 -3.93 5.54
N ASP A 58 -16.59 -3.05 5.86
CA ASP A 58 -16.44 -1.77 5.16
C ASP A 58 -15.59 -1.89 3.87
N GLY A 59 -15.20 -3.12 3.51
CA GLY A 59 -14.34 -3.44 2.37
C GLY A 59 -12.83 -3.46 2.71
N PHE A 60 -12.02 -3.34 1.65
CA PHE A 60 -10.57 -3.47 1.72
C PHE A 60 -9.86 -2.19 1.30
N GLU A 61 -8.96 -1.69 2.15
CA GLU A 61 -8.27 -0.43 1.98
C GLU A 61 -6.82 -0.61 1.51
N ASP A 62 -6.31 0.39 0.79
CA ASP A 62 -4.88 0.57 0.48
C ASP A 62 -4.22 -0.69 -0.14
N LEU A 63 -4.90 -1.31 -1.12
CA LEU A 63 -4.44 -2.50 -1.81
C LEU A 63 -3.15 -2.23 -2.62
N ARG A 64 -2.11 -3.01 -2.37
CA ARG A 64 -0.82 -2.98 -3.10
C ARG A 64 -0.70 -4.23 -3.95
N THR A 65 -0.65 -4.09 -5.27
CA THR A 65 -0.55 -5.24 -6.18
C THR A 65 0.87 -5.72 -6.39
N PHE A 66 1.05 -7.03 -6.51
CA PHE A 66 2.31 -7.68 -6.88
C PHE A 66 2.03 -9.05 -7.54
N PHE A 67 3.00 -9.57 -8.28
CA PHE A 67 2.93 -10.93 -8.82
C PHE A 67 3.57 -11.92 -7.86
N TRP A 68 2.88 -13.03 -7.59
CA TRP A 68 3.38 -14.13 -6.76
C TRP A 68 2.79 -15.46 -7.23
N LYS A 69 3.63 -16.49 -7.37
CA LYS A 69 3.24 -17.81 -7.91
C LYS A 69 2.43 -17.70 -9.22
N GLU A 70 2.95 -16.90 -10.16
CA GLU A 70 2.36 -16.66 -11.50
C GLU A 70 0.96 -16.05 -11.50
N ALA A 71 0.46 -15.57 -10.36
CA ALA A 71 -0.83 -14.91 -10.23
C ALA A 71 -0.66 -13.47 -9.74
N LEU A 72 -1.66 -12.64 -10.02
CA LEU A 72 -1.76 -11.30 -9.47
C LEU A 72 -2.35 -11.38 -8.07
N TRP A 73 -1.66 -10.80 -7.10
CA TRP A 73 -2.11 -10.69 -5.73
C TRP A 73 -2.13 -9.23 -5.30
N CYS A 74 -2.84 -8.94 -4.21
CA CYS A 74 -2.66 -7.69 -3.48
C CYS A 74 -2.60 -7.91 -1.97
N LEU A 75 -1.89 -7.01 -1.29
CA LEU A 75 -1.86 -6.90 0.16
C LEU A 75 -2.44 -5.54 0.55
N GLY A 76 -3.43 -5.53 1.42
CA GLY A 76 -4.06 -4.31 1.93
C GLY A 76 -4.65 -4.52 3.31
N SER A 77 -5.55 -3.64 3.75
CA SER A 77 -6.15 -3.71 5.08
C SER A 77 -7.64 -3.99 5.01
N ALA A 78 -8.11 -5.02 5.69
CA ALA A 78 -9.53 -5.21 5.96
C ALA A 78 -9.93 -4.30 7.13
N ARG A 79 -10.94 -3.44 6.93
CA ARG A 79 -11.43 -2.47 7.93
C ARG A 79 -12.82 -2.83 8.43
N SER A 80 -13.01 -2.67 9.74
CA SER A 80 -14.32 -2.61 10.39
C SER A 80 -14.34 -1.42 11.33
N ASN A 81 -15.06 -0.37 10.96
CA ASN A 81 -15.27 0.83 11.75
C ASN A 81 -16.15 0.55 12.97
N ALA A 82 -17.16 -0.32 12.84
CA ALA A 82 -18.02 -0.73 13.94
C ALA A 82 -17.23 -1.41 15.09
N GLY A 83 -16.26 -2.26 14.75
CA GLY A 83 -15.35 -2.87 15.73
C GLY A 83 -14.10 -2.05 16.04
N ASP A 84 -13.89 -0.94 15.34
CA ASP A 84 -12.66 -0.15 15.31
C ASP A 84 -11.38 -1.00 15.18
N THR A 85 -11.44 -2.02 14.33
CA THR A 85 -10.33 -2.93 14.03
C THR A 85 -9.86 -2.78 12.59
N ASN A 86 -8.61 -3.12 12.34
CA ASN A 86 -8.11 -3.28 10.98
C ASN A 86 -7.01 -4.33 10.95
N THR A 87 -7.05 -5.24 10.00
CA THR A 87 -6.04 -6.31 9.87
C THR A 87 -5.54 -6.35 8.44
N MET A 88 -4.42 -7.02 8.19
CA MET A 88 -3.92 -7.17 6.83
C MET A 88 -4.72 -8.26 6.12
N THR A 89 -4.97 -8.09 4.82
CA THR A 89 -5.55 -9.11 3.94
C THR A 89 -4.61 -9.37 2.78
N LEU A 90 -4.46 -10.65 2.43
CA LEU A 90 -3.80 -11.12 1.21
C LEU A 90 -4.88 -11.64 0.26
N GLN A 91 -5.00 -11.03 -0.91
CA GLN A 91 -6.04 -11.36 -1.88
C GLN A 91 -5.43 -11.78 -3.21
N LYS A 92 -5.97 -12.83 -3.82
CA LYS A 92 -5.64 -13.26 -5.17
C LYS A 92 -6.68 -12.73 -6.14
N LEU A 93 -6.21 -12.16 -7.25
CA LEU A 93 -7.07 -11.54 -8.25
C LEU A 93 -7.10 -12.41 -9.53
N SER A 94 -8.30 -12.56 -10.10
CA SER A 94 -8.50 -13.16 -11.43
C SER A 94 -9.40 -12.25 -12.24
N GLY A 95 -8.79 -11.52 -13.19
CA GLY A 95 -9.49 -10.45 -13.91
C GLY A 95 -9.97 -9.36 -12.96
N GLU A 96 -11.29 -9.17 -12.91
CA GLU A 96 -11.97 -8.17 -12.07
C GLU A 96 -12.59 -8.75 -10.80
N ARG A 97 -12.13 -9.92 -10.35
CA ARG A 97 -12.67 -10.59 -9.15
C ARG A 97 -11.57 -11.01 -8.19
N VAL A 98 -11.83 -10.83 -6.89
CA VAL A 98 -11.08 -11.51 -5.82
C VAL A 98 -11.51 -12.98 -5.80
N VAL A 99 -10.56 -13.90 -5.95
CA VAL A 99 -10.85 -15.35 -5.98
C VAL A 99 -10.38 -16.09 -4.74
N GLU A 100 -9.46 -15.50 -3.98
CA GLU A 100 -9.01 -15.98 -2.67
C GLU A 100 -8.74 -14.76 -1.79
N SER A 101 -9.08 -14.84 -0.49
CA SER A 101 -8.77 -13.79 0.49
C SER A 101 -8.42 -14.42 1.84
N TYR A 102 -7.27 -14.03 2.38
CA TYR A 102 -6.74 -14.51 3.65
C TYR A 102 -6.50 -13.33 4.58
N LEU A 103 -7.12 -13.34 5.76
CA LEU A 103 -6.76 -12.40 6.81
C LEU A 103 -5.45 -12.82 7.45
N ILE A 104 -4.52 -11.88 7.57
CA ILE A 104 -3.18 -12.13 8.07
C ILE A 104 -3.12 -11.67 9.52
N GLU A 105 -2.98 -12.64 10.43
CA GLU A 105 -2.81 -12.34 11.84
C GLU A 105 -1.53 -11.54 12.11
N SER A 106 -1.61 -10.61 13.06
CA SER A 106 -0.46 -9.84 13.50
C SER A 106 0.59 -10.78 14.12
N PRO A 107 1.86 -10.72 13.68
CA PRO A 107 2.95 -11.47 14.33
C PRO A 107 3.24 -10.99 15.76
N PHE A 108 2.59 -9.90 16.19
CA PHE A 108 2.73 -9.30 17.52
C PHE A 108 1.41 -9.24 18.29
N GLY A 109 0.34 -9.90 17.80
CA GLY A 109 -0.98 -9.88 18.43
C GLY A 109 -1.68 -8.51 18.42
N SER A 110 -1.27 -7.59 17.54
CA SER A 110 -1.92 -6.28 17.37
C SER A 110 -3.34 -6.45 16.82
N THR A 111 -4.28 -5.67 17.36
CA THR A 111 -5.64 -5.55 16.82
C THR A 111 -5.73 -4.60 15.63
N ARG A 112 -4.63 -3.90 15.33
CA ARG A 112 -4.51 -2.97 14.21
C ARG A 112 -3.22 -3.21 13.44
N GLU A 113 -3.37 -3.63 12.19
CA GLU A 113 -2.27 -3.80 11.25
C GLU A 113 -2.61 -3.09 9.93
N LYS A 114 -1.69 -2.23 9.49
CA LYS A 114 -1.80 -1.45 8.25
C LYS A 114 -0.39 -1.15 7.73
N ASN A 115 -0.29 -0.70 6.49
CA ASN A 115 0.94 -0.15 5.90
C ASN A 115 2.10 -1.14 5.77
N TRP A 116 1.83 -2.45 5.70
CA TRP A 116 2.90 -3.40 5.37
C TRP A 116 3.25 -3.26 3.89
N MET A 117 4.56 -3.27 3.58
CA MET A 117 5.06 -3.13 2.21
C MET A 117 5.47 -4.50 1.66
N PRO A 118 4.64 -5.14 0.81
CA PRO A 118 4.92 -6.49 0.33
C PRO A 118 6.09 -6.51 -0.66
N PHE A 119 6.76 -7.66 -0.74
CA PHE A 119 7.69 -8.01 -1.81
C PHE A 119 7.84 -9.52 -1.92
N VAL A 120 8.28 -9.99 -3.09
CA VAL A 120 8.57 -11.39 -3.33
C VAL A 120 10.08 -11.56 -3.49
N SER A 121 10.65 -12.52 -2.76
CA SER A 121 12.05 -12.94 -2.90
C SER A 121 12.10 -14.45 -2.82
N ASP A 122 12.86 -15.09 -3.71
CA ASP A 122 13.07 -16.54 -3.71
C ASP A 122 11.76 -17.36 -3.69
N GLY A 123 10.74 -16.86 -4.41
CA GLY A 123 9.41 -17.48 -4.51
C GLY A 123 8.53 -17.33 -3.26
N LYS A 124 9.01 -16.65 -2.22
CA LYS A 124 8.29 -16.41 -0.97
C LYS A 124 7.75 -14.98 -0.88
N LEU A 125 6.61 -14.84 -0.23
CA LEU A 125 6.01 -13.54 0.04
C LEU A 125 6.52 -13.01 1.38
N HIS A 126 7.05 -11.80 1.35
CA HIS A 126 7.50 -11.06 2.53
C HIS A 126 6.82 -9.70 2.58
N ALA A 127 6.94 -9.03 3.73
CA ALA A 127 6.67 -7.61 3.82
C ALA A 127 7.59 -6.92 4.82
N VAL A 128 7.92 -5.66 4.54
CA VAL A 128 8.43 -4.75 5.56
C VAL A 128 7.24 -4.37 6.45
N HIS A 129 7.28 -4.81 7.70
CA HIS A 129 6.27 -4.56 8.73
C HIS A 129 6.47 -3.16 9.36
N THR A 130 7.70 -2.83 9.74
CA THR A 130 8.07 -1.53 10.33
C THR A 130 9.43 -1.05 9.83
N MET A 131 9.62 0.27 9.78
CA MET A 131 10.85 0.92 9.30
C MET A 131 11.88 1.21 10.39
N ASN A 132 11.43 1.40 11.64
CA ASN A 132 12.30 1.63 12.79
C ASN A 132 11.70 1.06 14.10
N PRO A 133 12.22 -0.06 14.63
CA PRO A 133 13.28 -0.89 14.04
C PRO A 133 12.81 -1.47 12.69
N LEU A 134 13.76 -1.78 11.81
CA LEU A 134 13.41 -2.47 10.56
C LEU A 134 12.95 -3.88 10.92
N THR A 135 11.69 -4.20 10.63
CA THR A 135 11.12 -5.53 10.83
C THR A 135 10.59 -6.05 9.50
N ILE A 136 11.01 -7.25 9.13
CA ILE A 136 10.55 -7.97 7.93
C ILE A 136 9.88 -9.25 8.38
N VAL A 137 8.74 -9.54 7.76
CA VAL A 137 7.94 -10.73 8.01
C VAL A 137 7.84 -11.58 6.74
N GLU A 138 7.80 -12.89 6.89
CA GLU A 138 7.33 -13.83 5.86
C GLU A 138 5.82 -14.00 6.04
N ILE A 139 5.06 -13.91 4.95
CA ILE A 139 3.60 -14.01 4.94
C ILE A 139 3.20 -15.34 4.31
N SER A 140 2.23 -16.00 4.93
CA SER A 140 1.55 -17.18 4.41
C SER A 140 0.04 -16.99 4.54
N GLU A 141 -0.75 -17.91 3.97
CA GLU A 141 -2.20 -17.95 4.16
C GLU A 141 -2.64 -18.14 5.63
N HIS A 142 -1.72 -18.55 6.51
CA HIS A 142 -1.97 -18.77 7.93
C HIS A 142 -1.54 -17.61 8.84
N GLY A 143 -0.97 -16.53 8.29
CA GLY A 143 -0.46 -15.41 9.07
C GLY A 143 0.96 -15.02 8.68
N ALA A 144 1.65 -14.31 9.57
CA ALA A 144 2.99 -13.80 9.34
C ALA A 144 3.98 -14.18 10.45
N THR A 145 5.23 -14.40 10.09
CA THR A 145 6.33 -14.70 11.02
C THR A 145 7.49 -13.73 10.82
N VAL A 146 8.08 -13.26 11.92
CA VAL A 146 9.23 -12.33 11.87
C VAL A 146 10.47 -13.06 11.33
N LEU A 147 10.99 -12.60 10.20
CA LEU A 147 12.21 -13.11 9.55
C LEU A 147 13.45 -12.33 10.00
N LEU A 148 13.32 -11.00 10.04
CA LEU A 148 14.39 -10.09 10.39
C LEU A 148 13.84 -8.99 11.30
N ARG A 149 14.60 -8.66 12.35
CA ARG A 149 14.40 -7.45 13.14
C ARG A 149 15.74 -6.86 13.50
N LYS A 150 16.04 -5.66 13.00
CA LYS A 150 17.31 -4.97 13.30
C LYS A 150 17.11 -3.48 13.57
N PRO A 151 18.02 -2.84 14.33
CA PRO A 151 18.04 -1.38 14.43
C PRO A 151 18.10 -0.74 13.05
N SER A 152 17.39 0.38 12.89
CA SER A 152 17.33 1.13 11.64
C SER A 152 17.72 2.59 11.91
N LYS A 153 18.45 3.18 10.98
CA LYS A 153 18.75 4.62 10.98
C LYS A 153 17.63 5.46 10.38
N ALA A 154 16.61 4.83 9.78
CA ALA A 154 15.47 5.53 9.23
C ALA A 154 14.75 6.35 10.32
N PRO A 155 14.25 7.55 10.01
CA PRO A 155 13.45 8.34 10.95
C PRO A 155 12.34 7.54 11.62
N LYS A 156 12.08 7.80 12.91
CA LYS A 156 10.94 7.22 13.61
C LYS A 156 9.64 7.77 13.01
N GLY A 157 8.61 6.92 12.98
CA GLY A 157 7.28 7.32 12.49
C GLY A 157 7.08 7.20 10.98
N LEU A 158 8.07 6.70 10.23
CA LEU A 158 7.86 6.29 8.84
C LEU A 158 6.95 5.06 8.78
N LEU A 159 5.96 5.15 7.90
CA LEU A 159 4.95 4.14 7.62
C LEU A 159 5.11 3.67 6.17
N GLY A 160 4.84 2.40 5.92
CA GLY A 160 4.87 1.88 4.56
C GLY A 160 3.81 2.51 3.66
N SER A 161 4.16 2.76 2.40
CA SER A 161 3.23 3.29 1.39
C SER A 161 3.06 2.30 0.24
N SER A 162 4.06 2.12 -0.63
CA SER A 162 3.99 1.16 -1.74
C SER A 162 4.46 -0.25 -1.36
N GLN A 163 4.33 -1.21 -2.27
CA GLN A 163 5.18 -2.40 -2.30
C GLN A 163 6.65 -2.04 -2.55
N LEU A 164 7.55 -3.00 -2.30
CA LEU A 164 8.93 -2.93 -2.78
C LEU A 164 8.98 -3.60 -4.16
N VAL A 165 9.73 -3.00 -5.07
CA VAL A 165 10.08 -3.59 -6.37
C VAL A 165 11.58 -3.76 -6.46
N GLU A 166 12.03 -4.76 -7.21
CA GLU A 166 13.46 -4.89 -7.52
C GLU A 166 13.92 -3.68 -8.33
N TRP A 167 15.03 -3.10 -7.89
CA TRP A 167 15.66 -2.00 -8.59
C TRP A 167 17.16 -2.06 -8.34
N ARG A 168 17.93 -2.15 -9.42
CA ARG A 168 19.39 -2.38 -9.38
C ARG A 168 19.72 -3.63 -8.56
N ASP A 169 20.66 -3.53 -7.63
CA ASP A 169 21.07 -4.60 -6.73
C ASP A 169 20.24 -4.63 -5.43
N GLY A 170 19.06 -4.02 -5.38
CA GLY A 170 18.24 -3.98 -4.17
C GLY A 170 16.76 -3.77 -4.44
N TRP A 171 16.12 -2.98 -3.59
CA TRP A 171 14.70 -2.70 -3.66
C TRP A 171 14.40 -1.21 -3.59
N LEU A 172 13.43 -0.76 -4.39
CA LEU A 172 12.87 0.59 -4.34
C LEU A 172 11.44 0.54 -3.78
N CYS A 173 11.11 1.45 -2.88
CA CYS A 173 9.74 1.68 -2.42
C CYS A 173 9.49 3.13 -2.03
N VAL A 174 8.24 3.42 -1.68
CA VAL A 174 7.79 4.69 -1.13
C VAL A 174 7.26 4.46 0.28
N VAL A 175 7.68 5.33 1.20
CA VAL A 175 7.14 5.44 2.56
C VAL A 175 6.45 6.79 2.75
N HIS A 176 5.67 6.92 3.82
CA HIS A 176 5.08 8.20 4.21
C HIS A 176 5.25 8.50 5.70
N GLU A 177 5.29 9.78 6.04
CA GLU A 177 5.22 10.29 7.41
C GLU A 177 3.96 11.14 7.57
N ARG A 178 3.24 10.93 8.67
CA ARG A 178 1.99 11.64 8.98
C ARG A 178 2.26 12.72 10.00
N SER A 179 1.86 13.95 9.69
CA SER A 179 1.77 15.04 10.66
C SER A 179 0.29 15.36 10.91
N ARG A 180 -0.11 15.36 12.18
CA ARG A 180 -1.45 15.78 12.61
C ARG A 180 -1.36 17.19 13.19
N GLY A 181 -2.18 18.09 12.68
CA GLY A 181 -2.27 19.47 13.10
C GLY A 181 -3.61 20.06 12.66
N LYS A 182 -3.66 21.36 12.38
CA LYS A 182 -4.87 21.99 11.79
C LYS A 182 -5.25 21.36 10.45
N LYS A 183 -4.24 20.92 9.69
CA LYS A 183 -4.37 20.13 8.46
C LYS A 183 -3.55 18.86 8.62
N HIS A 184 -4.12 17.72 8.21
CA HIS A 184 -3.36 16.47 8.10
C HIS A 184 -2.43 16.53 6.90
N LEU A 185 -1.15 16.23 7.11
CA LEU A 185 -0.11 16.29 6.07
C LEU A 185 0.62 14.95 5.97
N TYR A 186 0.74 14.45 4.75
CA TYR A 186 1.40 13.20 4.44
C TYR A 186 2.56 13.53 3.51
N LYS A 187 3.77 13.41 4.03
CA LYS A 187 4.98 13.58 3.21
C LYS A 187 5.51 12.23 2.83
N HIS A 188 6.06 12.13 1.63
CA HIS A 188 6.57 10.91 1.05
C HIS A 188 8.09 10.94 0.98
N ARG A 189 8.68 9.75 0.95
CA ARG A 189 10.10 9.55 0.65
C ARG A 189 10.24 8.32 -0.24
N PHE A 190 11.12 8.39 -1.22
CA PHE A 190 11.65 7.19 -1.82
C PHE A 190 12.63 6.55 -0.85
N VAL A 191 12.65 5.22 -0.84
CA VAL A 191 13.59 4.43 -0.06
C VAL A 191 14.22 3.39 -0.97
N TYR A 192 15.55 3.37 -0.99
CA TYR A 192 16.32 2.26 -1.53
C TYR A 192 16.83 1.40 -0.38
N PHE A 193 16.63 0.09 -0.49
CA PHE A 193 17.26 -0.91 0.36
C PHE A 193 18.27 -1.70 -0.46
N ASP A 194 19.52 -1.79 0.01
CA ASP A 194 20.47 -2.77 -0.52
C ASP A 194 20.12 -4.21 -0.03
N ARG A 195 20.83 -5.24 -0.54
CA ARG A 195 20.62 -6.64 -0.13
C ARG A 195 20.85 -6.91 1.36
N ASP A 196 21.62 -6.07 2.04
CA ASP A 196 21.87 -6.16 3.48
C ASP A 196 20.84 -5.37 4.30
N TRP A 197 19.82 -4.80 3.65
CA TRP A 197 18.79 -3.96 4.24
C TRP A 197 19.31 -2.68 4.88
N ASN A 198 20.34 -2.06 4.31
CA ASN A 198 20.69 -0.68 4.60
C ASN A 198 19.81 0.24 3.76
N ALA A 199 19.21 1.25 4.40
CA ALA A 199 18.25 2.15 3.76
C ALA A 199 18.91 3.48 3.40
N VAL A 200 18.72 3.91 2.15
CA VAL A 200 18.94 5.29 1.68
C VAL A 200 17.57 5.90 1.43
N LEU A 201 17.33 7.12 1.91
CA LEU A 201 16.03 7.78 1.83
C LEU A 201 16.18 9.13 1.15
N SER A 202 15.22 9.48 0.31
CA SER A 202 15.13 10.84 -0.22
C SER A 202 14.78 11.86 0.85
N GLU A 203 14.99 13.15 0.54
CA GLU A 203 14.31 14.24 1.25
C GLU A 203 12.79 14.08 1.19
N PRO A 204 12.03 14.58 2.19
CA PRO A 204 10.59 14.44 2.22
C PRO A 204 9.93 15.38 1.19
N PHE A 205 8.91 14.90 0.49
CA PHE A 205 8.20 15.68 -0.52
C PHE A 205 6.68 15.44 -0.48
N TYR A 206 5.95 16.27 -1.21
CA TYR A 206 4.55 16.06 -1.58
C TYR A 206 4.49 15.84 -3.09
N TRP A 207 3.55 15.02 -3.57
CA TRP A 207 3.41 14.70 -4.99
C TRP A 207 2.78 15.86 -5.76
N LYS A 208 1.64 16.37 -5.28
CA LYS A 208 0.83 17.39 -5.95
C LYS A 208 0.58 18.59 -5.04
N GLU A 209 0.16 18.35 -3.80
CA GLU A 209 -0.26 19.42 -2.89
C GLU A 209 -0.04 19.11 -1.41
N TYR A 210 -0.08 20.16 -0.58
CA TYR A 210 -0.06 19.99 0.88
C TYR A 210 -1.40 19.39 1.34
N GLY A 211 -1.39 18.14 1.79
CA GLY A 211 -2.59 17.49 2.30
C GLY A 211 -2.38 16.02 2.60
N VAL A 212 -3.47 15.27 2.54
CA VAL A 212 -3.43 13.81 2.63
C VAL A 212 -3.21 13.27 1.23
N GLU A 213 -2.00 12.79 0.98
CA GLU A 213 -1.64 12.04 -0.20
C GLU A 213 -1.23 10.63 0.22
N PHE A 214 -1.57 9.63 -0.59
CA PHE A 214 -1.24 8.24 -0.29
C PHE A 214 -0.78 7.48 -1.52
N CYS A 215 0.48 7.08 -1.52
CA CYS A 215 1.02 6.20 -2.56
C CYS A 215 0.63 4.75 -2.25
N CYS A 216 -0.13 4.13 -3.16
CA CYS A 216 -0.61 2.76 -3.03
C CYS A 216 0.13 1.77 -3.96
N GLY A 217 1.00 2.26 -4.86
CA GLY A 217 1.76 1.37 -5.71
C GLY A 217 2.90 2.04 -6.46
N LEU A 218 3.93 1.24 -6.76
CA LEU A 218 5.08 1.61 -7.56
C LEU A 218 5.41 0.47 -8.54
N ALA A 219 5.67 0.79 -9.79
CA ALA A 219 6.10 -0.17 -10.81
C ALA A 219 7.27 0.40 -11.61
N ILE A 220 8.15 -0.49 -12.07
CA ILE A 220 9.25 -0.14 -12.97
C ILE A 220 9.08 -0.94 -14.26
N HIS A 221 9.06 -0.25 -15.38
CA HIS A 221 8.92 -0.86 -16.70
C HIS A 221 9.68 -0.01 -17.73
N ASP A 222 10.59 -0.64 -18.48
CA ASP A 222 11.38 0.01 -19.54
C ASP A 222 12.06 1.33 -19.11
N GLY A 223 12.62 1.35 -17.88
CA GLY A 223 13.30 2.51 -17.31
C GLY A 223 12.38 3.63 -16.79
N ILE A 224 11.06 3.43 -16.87
CA ILE A 224 10.06 4.32 -16.29
C ILE A 224 9.67 3.79 -14.91
N VAL A 225 9.75 4.66 -13.91
CA VAL A 225 9.21 4.42 -12.57
C VAL A 225 7.85 5.11 -12.48
N ALA A 226 6.79 4.32 -12.47
CA ALA A 226 5.41 4.78 -12.34
C ALA A 226 4.95 4.64 -10.89
N VAL A 227 4.42 5.73 -10.33
CA VAL A 227 3.92 5.77 -8.95
C VAL A 227 2.44 6.16 -8.95
N GLY A 228 1.60 5.27 -8.46
CA GLY A 228 0.18 5.52 -8.27
C GLY A 228 -0.09 6.08 -6.87
N PHE A 229 -0.75 7.24 -6.80
CA PHE A 229 -1.11 7.87 -5.53
C PHE A 229 -2.50 8.50 -5.58
N GLY A 230 -3.15 8.56 -4.41
CA GLY A 230 -4.40 9.27 -4.21
C GLY A 230 -4.20 10.62 -3.52
N VAL A 231 -5.11 11.54 -3.76
CA VAL A 231 -5.17 12.86 -3.09
C VAL A 231 -6.51 12.99 -2.39
N ASN A 232 -6.47 13.27 -1.09
CA ASN A 232 -7.61 13.47 -0.19
C ASN A 232 -8.74 12.43 -0.32
N ASP A 233 -8.39 11.17 -0.63
CA ASP A 233 -9.33 10.07 -0.90
C ASP A 233 -10.37 10.36 -2.01
N SER A 234 -10.09 11.30 -2.92
CA SER A 234 -11.04 11.73 -3.97
C SER A 234 -10.46 11.74 -5.38
N GLU A 235 -9.14 11.80 -5.53
CA GLU A 235 -8.46 11.75 -6.83
C GLU A 235 -7.47 10.58 -6.88
N ALA A 236 -7.24 10.02 -8.06
CA ALA A 236 -6.21 9.02 -8.32
C ALA A 236 -5.30 9.47 -9.48
N ILE A 237 -4.00 9.47 -9.26
CA ILE A 237 -2.98 10.02 -10.16
C ILE A 237 -1.84 9.02 -10.34
N ILE A 238 -1.25 9.00 -11.54
CA ILE A 238 0.02 8.31 -11.80
C ILE A 238 1.10 9.36 -12.07
N ALA A 239 2.13 9.41 -11.23
CA ALA A 239 3.36 10.15 -11.49
C ALA A 239 4.37 9.27 -12.23
N GLN A 240 5.16 9.87 -13.12
CA GLN A 240 6.19 9.18 -13.89
C GLN A 240 7.55 9.82 -13.63
N PHE A 241 8.55 8.97 -13.44
CA PHE A 241 9.95 9.34 -13.28
C PHE A 241 10.78 8.46 -14.20
N ASN A 242 11.94 8.93 -14.63
CA ASN A 242 12.99 8.04 -15.14
C ASN A 242 13.91 7.60 -14.00
N GLU A 243 14.74 6.58 -14.23
CA GLU A 243 15.68 6.10 -13.21
C GLU A 243 16.66 7.18 -12.74
N THR A 244 17.10 8.08 -13.61
CA THR A 244 18.00 9.19 -13.25
C THR A 244 17.35 10.19 -12.29
N ASP A 245 16.04 10.41 -12.38
CA ASP A 245 15.31 11.25 -11.44
C ASP A 245 15.29 10.60 -10.04
N ILE A 246 15.05 9.29 -9.98
CA ILE A 246 15.07 8.52 -8.73
C ILE A 246 16.47 8.53 -8.11
N GLU A 247 17.51 8.36 -8.92
CA GLU A 247 18.90 8.43 -8.47
C GLU A 247 19.29 9.77 -7.86
N ARG A 248 18.76 10.87 -8.38
CA ARG A 248 19.03 12.21 -7.83
C ARG A 248 18.31 12.47 -6.52
N LEU A 249 17.22 11.75 -6.27
CA LEU A 249 16.45 11.88 -5.04
C LEU A 249 17.04 11.07 -3.88
N LEU A 250 17.76 9.98 -4.16
CA LEU A 250 18.37 9.07 -3.18
C LEU A 250 19.82 9.46 -2.85
#